data_AF-A0A2D1STQ1-F1
#
_entry.id   AF-A0A2D1STQ1-F1
#
_cell.length_a   1.000
_cell.length_b   1.000
_cell.length_c   1.000
_cell.angle_alpha   90.00
_cell.angle_beta   90.00
_cell.angle_gamma   90.00
#
_symmetry.space_group_name_H-M   'P 1'
#
loop_
_entity.id
_entity.type
_entity.pdbx_description
1 polymer ?
#
loop_
_entity_poly.entity_id
_entity_poly.type
_entity_poly.pdbx_seq_one_letter_code
_entity_poly.pdbx_strand_id
1 'polypeptide(L)'
;MSKNKKRYKKVSGKVIHGTTAEERFKEIHGVTIEEWNAKQEEEFIAKTGMSYDEWYIKQVNSSTPIDYLKNRNGAVSQDDVELVKDLQKLGLNDCVINVLLDYVKIVSKIGFIHSLVREMGEIWLKKNVLTIESAIAFVREEWKN
;
A
#
# COMPACT_ATOMS: atom_id res chain seq x y z
N MET A 1 23.88 -12.45 3.98
CA MET A 1 22.63 -11.72 4.28
C MET A 1 22.98 -10.44 5.01
N SER A 2 22.81 -9.26 4.38
CA SER A 2 23.01 -7.99 5.08
C SER A 2 21.79 -7.09 4.87
N LYS A 3 21.15 -6.75 6.00
CA LYS A 3 19.98 -5.87 6.08
C LYS A 3 20.44 -4.45 5.75
N ASN A 4 20.21 -3.99 4.52
CA ASN A 4 20.38 -2.57 4.19
C ASN A 4 19.21 -1.77 4.78
N LYS A 5 19.22 -1.57 6.10
CA LYS A 5 18.47 -0.48 6.73
C LYS A 5 19.08 0.80 6.17
N LYS A 6 18.40 1.43 5.19
CA LYS A 6 18.72 2.78 4.71
C LYS A 6 18.77 3.68 5.95
N ARG A 7 19.97 3.96 6.45
CA ARG A 7 20.20 4.94 7.52
C ARG A 7 19.81 6.29 6.91
N TYR A 8 18.66 6.82 7.31
CA TYR A 8 18.33 8.22 7.08
C TYR A 8 19.49 9.06 7.63
N LYS A 9 20.30 9.66 6.75
CA LYS A 9 21.28 10.66 7.16
C LYS A 9 20.46 11.81 7.75
N LYS A 10 20.50 11.99 9.07
CA LYS A 10 20.09 13.25 9.68
C LYS A 10 20.92 14.33 9.01
N VAL A 11 20.28 15.18 8.21
CA VAL A 11 20.89 16.38 7.66
C VAL A 11 21.06 17.32 8.86
N SER A 12 22.14 17.13 9.62
CA SER A 12 22.45 17.97 10.77
C SER A 12 22.80 19.37 10.25
N GLY A 13 21.88 20.32 10.40
CA GLY A 13 22.16 21.76 10.28
C GLY A 13 21.73 22.46 8.99
N LYS A 14 21.04 21.80 8.05
CA LYS A 14 20.54 22.48 6.83
C LYS A 14 19.12 23.00 7.07
N VAL A 15 18.96 24.32 7.07
CA VAL A 15 17.63 24.96 7.06
C VAL A 15 17.01 24.68 5.70
N ILE A 16 15.85 24.04 5.69
CA ILE A 16 15.11 23.75 4.45
C ILE A 16 14.20 24.94 4.18
N HIS A 17 14.40 25.62 3.06
CA HIS A 17 13.69 26.84 2.69
C HIS A 17 12.44 26.59 1.84
N GLY A 18 12.32 25.39 1.26
CA GLY A 18 11.13 24.99 0.49
C GLY A 18 9.82 25.19 1.26
N THR A 19 8.86 25.83 0.61
CA THR A 19 7.52 26.08 1.13
C THR A 19 6.58 24.91 0.83
N THR A 20 6.78 24.25 -0.32
CA THR A 20 6.02 23.07 -0.74
C THR A 20 6.76 21.76 -0.46
N ALA A 21 6.03 20.64 -0.46
CA ALA A 21 6.64 19.31 -0.29
C ALA A 21 7.67 19.01 -1.40
N GLU A 22 7.35 19.41 -2.64
CA GLU A 22 8.22 19.25 -3.81
C GLU A 22 9.53 20.04 -3.66
N GLU A 23 9.44 21.32 -3.27
CA GLU A 23 10.61 22.18 -3.05
C GLU A 23 11.51 21.63 -1.95
N ARG A 24 10.92 21.20 -0.82
CA ARG A 24 11.65 20.58 0.29
C ARG A 24 12.33 19.29 -0.15
N PHE A 25 11.62 18.45 -0.91
CA PHE A 25 12.17 17.19 -1.41
C PHE A 25 13.35 17.44 -2.35
N LYS A 26 13.20 18.35 -3.30
CA LYS A 26 14.27 18.75 -4.22
C LYS A 26 15.47 19.35 -3.51
N GLU A 27 15.27 20.15 -2.47
CA GLU A 27 16.36 20.73 -1.67
C GLU A 27 17.15 19.68 -0.85
N ILE A 28 16.47 18.62 -0.41
CA ILE A 28 17.08 17.49 0.32
C ILE A 28 17.76 16.51 -0.64
N HIS A 29 17.09 16.13 -1.73
CA HIS A 29 17.45 14.99 -2.58
C HIS A 29 18.13 15.40 -3.89
N GLY A 30 18.04 16.67 -4.29
CA GLY A 30 18.64 17.21 -5.52
C GLY A 30 17.88 16.87 -6.80
N VAL A 31 16.74 16.19 -6.70
CA VAL A 31 15.87 15.74 -7.81
C VAL A 31 14.40 15.97 -7.44
N THR A 32 13.52 16.03 -8.43
CA THR A 32 12.07 16.09 -8.18
C THR A 32 11.55 14.76 -7.61
N ILE A 33 10.37 14.79 -6.99
CA ILE A 33 9.69 13.57 -6.55
C ILE A 33 9.40 12.65 -7.74
N GLU A 34 9.02 13.23 -8.88
CA GLU A 34 8.78 12.50 -10.13
C GLU A 34 10.03 11.79 -10.65
N GLU A 35 11.16 12.49 -10.75
CA GLU A 35 12.45 11.92 -11.19
C GLU A 35 12.91 10.82 -10.23
N TRP A 36 12.71 11.02 -8.93
CA TRP A 36 13.02 10.03 -7.92
C TRP A 36 12.17 8.77 -8.09
N ASN A 37 10.85 8.92 -8.27
CA ASN A 37 9.93 7.81 -8.47
C ASN A 37 10.25 7.03 -9.74
N ALA A 38 10.49 7.72 -10.86
CA ALA A 38 10.88 7.11 -12.13
C ALA A 38 12.15 6.27 -11.98
N LYS A 39 13.16 6.80 -11.29
CA LYS A 39 14.40 6.05 -11.02
C LYS A 39 14.16 4.81 -10.15
N GLN A 40 13.31 4.91 -9.13
CA GLN A 40 12.97 3.74 -8.30
C GLN A 40 12.20 2.68 -9.10
N GLU A 41 11.35 3.09 -10.03
CA GLU A 41 10.62 2.18 -10.92
C GLU A 41 11.58 1.49 -11.92
N GLU A 42 12.49 2.21 -12.55
CA GLU A 42 13.53 1.62 -13.40
C GLU A 42 14.41 0.61 -12.63
N GLU A 43 14.86 0.97 -11.43
CA GLU A 43 15.63 0.08 -10.55
C GLU A 43 14.83 -1.19 -10.19
N PHE A 44 13.52 -1.05 -9.97
CA PHE A 44 12.64 -2.16 -9.65
C PHE A 44 12.44 -3.09 -10.86
N ILE A 45 12.17 -2.53 -12.04
CA ILE A 45 12.03 -3.27 -13.29
C ILE A 45 13.33 -3.98 -13.62
N ALA A 46 14.48 -3.31 -13.51
CA ALA A 46 15.79 -3.92 -13.76
C ALA A 46 16.06 -5.12 -12.84
N LYS A 47 15.54 -5.09 -11.60
CA LYS A 47 15.72 -6.15 -10.62
C LYS A 47 14.73 -7.31 -10.78
N THR A 48 13.48 -7.02 -11.11
CA THR A 48 12.37 -7.99 -11.07
C THR A 48 11.89 -8.43 -12.44
N GLY A 49 12.23 -7.68 -13.49
CA GLY A 49 11.77 -7.89 -14.86
C GLY A 49 10.33 -7.45 -15.12
N MET A 50 9.69 -6.76 -14.17
CA MET A 50 8.29 -6.32 -14.26
C MET A 50 8.06 -5.01 -13.52
N SER A 51 6.96 -4.33 -13.84
CA SER A 51 6.54 -3.12 -13.12
C SER A 51 6.12 -3.44 -11.69
N TYR A 52 6.04 -2.40 -10.85
CA TYR A 52 5.57 -2.56 -9.48
C TYR A 52 4.13 -3.08 -9.41
N ASP A 53 3.26 -2.61 -10.30
CA ASP A 53 1.85 -3.04 -10.34
C ASP A 53 1.73 -4.51 -10.72
N GLU A 54 2.43 -4.96 -11.77
CA GLU A 54 2.41 -6.36 -12.17
C GLU A 54 2.94 -7.26 -11.07
N TRP A 55 4.01 -6.84 -10.40
CA TRP A 55 4.54 -7.56 -9.25
C TRP A 55 3.52 -7.62 -8.11
N TYR A 56 2.86 -6.49 -7.79
CA TYR A 56 1.88 -6.41 -6.72
C TYR A 56 0.64 -7.25 -7.01
N ILE A 57 0.10 -7.15 -8.24
CA ILE A 57 -1.01 -7.97 -8.74
C ILE A 57 -0.69 -9.45 -8.57
N LYS A 58 0.53 -9.87 -8.97
CA LYS A 58 0.97 -11.25 -8.81
C LYS A 58 1.00 -11.69 -7.34
N GLN A 59 1.44 -10.82 -6.43
CA GLN A 59 1.47 -11.13 -4.99
C GLN A 59 0.07 -11.29 -4.38
N VAL A 60 -0.86 -10.38 -4.69
CA VAL A 60 -2.22 -10.45 -4.13
C VAL A 60 -3.05 -11.56 -4.77
N ASN A 61 -2.80 -11.91 -6.04
CA ASN A 61 -3.45 -13.04 -6.70
C ASN A 61 -2.94 -14.41 -6.19
N SER A 62 -1.73 -14.46 -5.63
CA SER A 62 -1.14 -15.72 -5.15
C SER A 62 -1.51 -16.08 -3.71
N SER A 63 -2.36 -15.28 -3.05
CA SER A 63 -2.62 -15.40 -1.61
C SER A 63 -4.11 -15.25 -1.31
N THR A 64 -4.67 -16.12 -0.46
CA THR A 64 -5.99 -15.85 0.13
C THR A 64 -5.88 -14.73 1.18
N PRO A 65 -6.98 -14.05 1.54
CA PRO A 65 -6.93 -13.02 2.59
C PRO A 65 -6.46 -13.54 3.94
N ILE A 66 -6.77 -14.80 4.25
CA ILE A 66 -6.30 -15.46 5.46
C ILE A 66 -4.79 -15.69 5.40
N ASP A 67 -4.26 -16.20 4.29
CA ASP A 67 -2.82 -16.36 4.10
C ASP A 67 -2.11 -15.00 4.12
N TYR A 68 -2.73 -13.99 3.54
CA TYR A 68 -2.24 -12.62 3.52
C TYR A 68 -2.08 -12.05 4.93
N LEU A 69 -3.12 -12.18 5.76
CA LEU A 69 -3.08 -11.78 7.17
C LEU A 69 -2.05 -12.58 7.96
N LYS A 70 -1.98 -13.90 7.73
CA LYS A 70 -1.02 -14.79 8.41
C LYS A 70 0.43 -14.42 8.09
N ASN A 71 0.76 -14.22 6.81
CA ASN A 71 2.10 -13.86 6.36
C ASN A 71 2.56 -12.52 6.94
N ARG A 72 1.61 -11.63 7.25
CA ARG A 72 1.88 -10.27 7.70
C ARG A 72 1.92 -10.11 9.22
N ASN A 73 1.03 -10.81 9.92
CA ASN A 73 0.85 -10.70 11.37
C ASN A 73 1.47 -11.89 12.12
N GLY A 74 1.91 -12.93 11.42
CA GLY A 74 2.46 -14.17 11.98
C GLY A 74 1.40 -15.17 12.45
N ALA A 75 0.28 -14.68 12.96
CA ALA A 75 -0.90 -15.46 13.34
C ALA A 75 -2.18 -14.76 12.87
N VAL A 76 -3.26 -15.54 12.78
CA VAL A 76 -4.61 -15.07 12.40
C VAL A 76 -5.54 -15.41 13.55
N SER A 77 -6.26 -14.41 14.04
CA SER A 77 -7.28 -14.57 15.08
C SER A 77 -8.61 -15.05 14.50
N GLN A 78 -9.53 -15.50 15.35
CA GLN A 78 -10.88 -15.83 14.90
C GLN A 78 -11.62 -14.60 14.34
N ASP A 79 -11.38 -13.42 14.93
CA ASP A 79 -11.97 -12.16 14.49
C ASP A 79 -11.48 -11.76 13.08
N ASP A 80 -10.22 -12.06 12.75
CA ASP A 80 -9.66 -11.87 11.41
C ASP A 80 -10.38 -12.76 10.39
N VAL A 81 -10.63 -14.03 10.75
CA VAL A 81 -11.36 -14.97 9.90
C VAL A 81 -12.79 -14.50 9.67
N GLU A 82 -13.45 -14.00 10.72
CA GLU A 82 -14.81 -13.47 10.62
C GLU A 82 -14.88 -12.20 9.78
N LEU A 83 -13.90 -11.29 9.94
CA LEU A 83 -13.75 -10.11 9.11
C LEU A 83 -13.67 -10.47 7.61
N VAL A 84 -12.80 -11.41 7.24
CA VAL A 84 -12.66 -11.85 5.85
C VAL A 84 -13.96 -12.44 5.31
N LYS A 85 -14.62 -13.30 6.09
CA LYS A 85 -15.90 -13.89 5.68
C LYS A 85 -16.97 -12.83 5.45
N ASP A 86 -17.01 -11.81 6.28
CA ASP A 86 -18.01 -10.75 6.15
C ASP A 86 -17.74 -9.86 4.93
N LEU A 87 -16.47 -9.56 4.62
CA LEU A 87 -16.11 -8.86 3.38
C LEU A 87 -16.45 -9.69 2.13
N GLN A 88 -16.27 -11.01 2.18
CA GLN A 88 -16.67 -11.91 1.10
C GLN A 88 -18.20 -11.93 0.94
N LYS A 89 -18.97 -11.97 2.05
CA LYS A 89 -20.44 -11.88 2.01
C LYS A 89 -20.93 -10.53 1.47
N LEU A 90 -20.19 -9.45 1.68
CA LEU A 90 -20.47 -8.14 1.08
C LEU A 90 -20.26 -8.12 -0.44
N GLY A 91 -19.66 -9.17 -1.02
CA GLY A 91 -19.44 -9.31 -2.47
C GLY A 91 -18.05 -8.89 -2.94
N LEU A 92 -17.12 -8.63 -2.02
CA LEU A 92 -15.72 -8.37 -2.38
C LEU A 92 -15.01 -9.71 -2.63
N ASN A 93 -14.26 -9.78 -3.73
CA ASN A 93 -13.42 -10.95 -3.99
C ASN A 93 -12.10 -10.88 -3.20
N ASP A 94 -11.46 -12.03 -3.04
CA ASP A 94 -10.23 -12.20 -2.26
C ASP A 94 -9.11 -11.25 -2.67
N CYS A 95 -8.92 -11.02 -3.98
CA CYS A 95 -7.88 -10.11 -4.47
C CYS A 95 -8.16 -8.67 -4.03
N VAL A 96 -9.41 -8.20 -4.15
CA VAL A 96 -9.83 -6.87 -3.69
C VAL A 96 -9.71 -6.74 -2.18
N ILE A 97 -10.08 -7.78 -1.43
CA ILE A 97 -9.91 -7.82 0.02
C ILE A 97 -8.42 -7.66 0.38
N ASN A 98 -7.51 -8.35 -0.30
CA ASN A 98 -6.07 -8.19 -0.06
C ASN A 98 -5.60 -6.74 -0.25
N VAL A 99 -6.04 -6.08 -1.31
CA VAL A 99 -5.72 -4.67 -1.56
C VAL A 99 -6.33 -3.75 -0.49
N LEU A 100 -7.57 -4.01 -0.08
CA LEU A 100 -8.24 -3.26 1.00
C LEU A 100 -7.47 -3.37 2.33
N LEU A 101 -7.02 -4.58 2.69
CA LEU A 101 -6.24 -4.82 3.91
C LEU A 101 -4.90 -4.07 3.89
N ASP A 102 -4.27 -3.92 2.72
CA ASP A 102 -3.10 -3.09 2.56
C ASP A 102 -3.40 -1.61 2.69
N TYR A 103 -4.42 -1.15 1.98
CA TYR A 103 -4.85 0.24 1.98
C TYR A 103 -5.14 0.73 3.41
N VAL A 104 -5.97 -0.02 4.15
CA VAL A 104 -6.34 0.35 5.53
C VAL A 104 -5.13 0.39 6.44
N LYS A 105 -4.15 -0.50 6.28
CA LYS A 105 -2.93 -0.46 7.10
C LYS A 105 -2.07 0.77 6.79
N ILE A 106 -2.02 1.21 5.54
CA ILE A 106 -1.25 2.40 5.14
C ILE A 106 -1.94 3.67 5.64
N VAL A 107 -3.27 3.75 5.50
CA VAL A 107 -4.06 4.94 5.90
C VAL A 107 -4.24 5.04 7.41
N SER A 108 -4.37 3.90 8.10
CA SER A 108 -4.57 3.88 9.54
C SER A 108 -3.26 4.14 10.28
N LYS A 109 -3.11 5.39 10.74
CA LYS A 109 -2.01 5.82 11.63
C LYS A 109 -2.02 5.14 13.01
N ILE A 110 -3.13 4.47 13.36
CA ILE A 110 -3.39 3.88 14.68
C ILE A 110 -3.26 2.34 14.61
N GLY A 111 -3.12 1.76 13.42
CA GLY A 111 -2.95 0.33 13.19
C GLY A 111 -4.17 -0.34 12.55
N PHE A 112 -4.13 -1.67 12.47
CA PHE A 112 -5.18 -2.45 11.81
C PHE A 112 -6.42 -2.57 12.70
N ILE A 113 -7.56 -1.99 12.28
CA ILE A 113 -8.80 -1.96 13.05
C ILE A 113 -9.93 -2.58 12.20
N HIS A 114 -10.56 -3.65 12.69
CA HIS A 114 -11.55 -4.41 11.92
C HIS A 114 -12.77 -3.58 11.52
N SER A 115 -13.25 -2.70 12.39
CA SER A 115 -14.39 -1.83 12.08
C SER A 115 -14.09 -0.90 10.90
N LEU A 116 -12.88 -0.32 10.86
CA LEU A 116 -12.44 0.52 9.75
C LEU A 116 -12.32 -0.27 8.45
N VAL A 117 -11.83 -1.52 8.51
CA VAL A 117 -11.77 -2.39 7.32
C VAL A 117 -13.17 -2.66 6.77
N ARG A 118 -14.14 -2.93 7.64
CA ARG A 118 -15.54 -3.15 7.23
C ARG A 118 -16.15 -1.91 6.60
N GLU A 119 -16.00 -0.77 7.25
CA GLU A 119 -16.48 0.52 6.74
C GLU A 119 -15.89 0.83 5.36
N MET A 120 -14.57 0.68 5.21
CA MET A 120 -13.90 0.87 3.92
C MET A 120 -14.36 -0.14 2.88
N GLY A 121 -14.59 -1.39 3.25
CA GLY A 121 -15.16 -2.41 2.37
C GLY A 121 -16.54 -2.03 1.82
N GLU A 122 -17.42 -1.49 2.68
CA GLU A 122 -18.72 -0.97 2.25
C GLU A 122 -18.59 0.25 1.33
N ILE A 123 -17.65 1.15 1.60
CA ILE A 123 -17.36 2.30 0.74
C ILE A 123 -16.89 1.83 -0.64
N TRP A 124 -15.99 0.86 -0.68
CA TRP A 124 -15.46 0.29 -1.92
C TRP A 124 -16.56 -0.36 -2.74
N LEU A 125 -17.44 -1.14 -2.10
CA LEU A 125 -18.62 -1.71 -2.75
C LEU A 125 -19.52 -0.61 -3.34
N LYS A 126 -19.84 0.44 -2.57
CA LYS A 126 -20.66 1.58 -3.02
C LYS A 126 -20.03 2.35 -4.19
N LYS A 127 -18.69 2.43 -4.23
CA LYS A 127 -17.91 3.05 -5.31
C LYS A 127 -17.63 2.08 -6.49
N ASN A 128 -18.18 0.87 -6.47
CA ASN A 128 -17.98 -0.16 -7.50
C ASN A 128 -16.50 -0.60 -7.67
N VAL A 129 -15.74 -0.57 -6.57
CA VAL A 129 -14.34 -1.02 -6.51
C VAL A 129 -14.34 -2.54 -6.29
N LEU A 130 -14.62 -3.29 -7.35
CA LEU A 130 -14.85 -4.75 -7.31
C LEU A 130 -13.81 -5.58 -8.06
N THR A 131 -12.89 -4.94 -8.77
CA THR A 131 -11.74 -5.62 -9.41
C THR A 131 -10.43 -5.12 -8.82
N ILE A 132 -9.38 -5.93 -8.98
CA ILE A 132 -8.04 -5.55 -8.52
C ILE A 132 -7.55 -4.27 -9.19
N GLU A 133 -7.83 -4.08 -10.48
CA GLU A 133 -7.46 -2.87 -11.22
C GLU A 133 -8.19 -1.65 -10.66
N SER A 134 -9.50 -1.78 -10.41
CA SER A 134 -10.29 -0.70 -9.80
C SER A 134 -9.79 -0.36 -8.39
N ALA A 135 -9.38 -1.35 -7.60
CA ALA A 135 -8.83 -1.16 -6.26
C ALA A 135 -7.48 -0.43 -6.29
N ILE A 136 -6.57 -0.85 -7.18
CA ILE A 136 -5.28 -0.18 -7.35
C ILE A 136 -5.47 1.27 -7.84
N ALA A 137 -6.36 1.48 -8.80
CA ALA A 137 -6.70 2.82 -9.29
C ALA A 137 -7.27 3.70 -8.18
N PHE A 138 -8.22 3.18 -7.40
CA PHE A 138 -8.82 3.88 -6.26
C PHE A 138 -7.77 4.30 -5.23
N VAL A 139 -6.89 3.38 -4.83
CA VAL A 139 -5.80 3.69 -3.87
C VAL A 139 -4.87 4.77 -4.39
N ARG A 140 -4.52 4.73 -5.68
CA ARG A 140 -3.66 5.74 -6.31
C ARG A 140 -4.30 7.12 -6.35
N GLU A 141 -5.59 7.20 -6.58
CA GLU A 141 -6.33 8.47 -6.54
C GLU A 141 -6.36 9.03 -5.12
N GLU A 142 -6.66 8.21 -4.12
CA GLU A 142 -6.67 8.63 -2.71
C GLU A 142 -5.29 9.10 -2.23
N TRP A 143 -4.18 8.59 -2.79
CA TRP A 143 -2.83 9.06 -2.45
C TRP A 143 -2.41 10.35 -3.14
N LYS A 144 -3.12 10.77 -4.18
CA LYS A 144 -2.88 12.07 -4.84
C LYS A 144 -3.61 13.22 -4.12
N ASN A 145 -4.62 12.90 -3.31
CA ASN A 145 -5.40 13.84 -2.51
C ASN A 145 -4.77 14.06 -1.13
#